data_AF-A0A7K9T6Q0-F1
#
_entry.id   AF-A0A7K9T6Q0-F1
#
_cell.length_a   1.000
_cell.length_b   1.000
_cell.length_c   1.000
_cell.angle_alpha   90.00
_cell.angle_beta   90.00
_cell.angle_gamma   90.00
#
_symmetry.space_group_name_H-M   'P 1'
#
loop_
_entity.id
_entity.type
_entity.pdbx_description
1 polymer ?
#
loop_
_entity_poly.entity_id
_entity_poly.type
_entity_poly.pdbx_seq_one_letter_code
_entity_poly.pdbx_strand_id
1 'polypeptide(L)' 'CPCGAMAGYWDGPEGVDCPRRTWLTTRVGAAAGLVGTAYRIVLLRPGSALAILQMAATDTVTM' A
#
# COMPACT_ATOMS: atom_id res chain seq x y z
N CYS A 1 6.35 -12.92 -5.23
CA CYS A 1 6.57 -11.72 -6.07
C CYS A 1 5.26 -10.98 -6.28
N PRO A 2 5.10 -9.74 -5.79
CA PRO A 2 3.86 -8.96 -5.93
C PRO A 2 3.64 -8.40 -7.35
N CYS A 3 4.44 -8.82 -8.34
CA CYS A 3 4.38 -8.35 -9.73
C CYS A 3 3.04 -8.65 -10.44
N GLY A 4 2.18 -9.52 -9.89
CA GLY A 4 0.88 -9.85 -10.49
C GLY A 4 -0.21 -8.77 -10.33
N ALA A 5 -0.07 -7.82 -9.39
CA ALA A 5 -1.09 -6.78 -9.17
C ALA A 5 -1.04 -5.65 -10.22
N MET A 6 0.13 -5.42 -10.84
CA MET A 6 0.31 -4.32 -11.79
C MET A 6 -0.25 -4.63 -13.17
N ALA A 7 -0.15 -5.88 -13.64
CA ALA A 7 -0.73 -6.29 -14.93
C ALA A 7 -2.25 -6.06 -14.95
N GLY A 8 -2.96 -6.59 -13.96
CA GLY A 8 -4.42 -6.55 -13.95
C GLY A 8 -5.07 -5.18 -13.70
N TYR A 9 -4.34 -4.16 -13.22
CA TYR A 9 -4.89 -2.81 -13.05
C TYR A 9 -4.91 -2.05 -14.39
N TRP A 10 -3.83 -2.18 -15.16
CA TRP A 10 -3.67 -1.51 -16.45
C TRP A 10 -4.30 -2.28 -17.62
N ASP A 11 -4.70 -3.54 -17.41
CA ASP A 11 -5.40 -4.36 -18.39
C ASP A 11 -6.90 -4.03 -18.42
N GLY A 12 -7.36 -3.36 -19.48
CA GLY A 12 -8.77 -3.18 -19.82
C GLY A 12 -9.27 -1.72 -19.84
N PRO A 13 -10.41 -1.45 -20.51
CA PRO A 13 -10.97 -0.10 -20.62
C PRO A 13 -11.36 0.47 -19.24
N GLU A 14 -11.25 1.79 -19.08
CA GLU A 14 -11.72 2.47 -17.88
C GLU A 14 -13.26 2.36 -17.76
N GLY A 15 -13.77 2.19 -16.54
CA GLY A 15 -15.21 2.17 -16.25
C GLY A 15 -15.90 0.80 -16.30
N VAL A 16 -15.18 -0.29 -16.58
CA VAL A 16 -15.67 -1.68 -16.39
C VAL A 16 -15.07 -2.31 -15.14
N ASP A 17 -15.79 -3.24 -14.52
CA ASP A 17 -15.34 -4.00 -13.34
C ASP A 17 -14.83 -3.11 -12.17
N CYS A 18 -15.59 -2.07 -11.84
CA CYS A 18 -15.32 -1.14 -10.73
C CYS A 18 -14.81 -1.81 -9.43
N PRO A 19 -15.45 -2.87 -8.88
CA PRO A 19 -14.96 -3.48 -7.64
C PRO A 19 -13.57 -4.12 -7.80
N ARG A 20 -13.26 -4.68 -8.98
CA ARG A 20 -11.96 -5.31 -9.24
C ARG A 20 -10.86 -4.27 -9.36
N ARG A 21 -11.12 -3.17 -10.08
CA ARG A 21 -10.15 -2.08 -10.23
C ARG A 21 -9.88 -1.38 -8.91
N THR A 22 -10.92 -1.07 -8.13
CA THR A 22 -10.77 -0.50 -6.77
C THR A 22 -9.97 -1.43 -5.86
N TRP A 23 -10.20 -2.74 -5.92
CA TRP A 23 -9.42 -3.70 -5.13
C TRP A 23 -7.94 -3.70 -5.55
N LEU A 24 -7.65 -3.63 -6.85
CA LEU A 24 -6.28 -3.57 -7.35
C LEU A 24 -5.59 -2.26 -6.98
N THR A 25 -6.26 -1.10 -7.12
CA THR A 25 -5.70 0.20 -6.72
C THR A 25 -5.41 0.24 -5.23
N THR A 26 -6.31 -0.27 -4.39
CA THR A 26 -6.10 -0.32 -2.94
C THR A 26 -4.89 -1.19 -2.59
N ARG A 27 -4.69 -2.32 -3.27
CA ARG A 27 -3.48 -3.15 -3.05
C ARG A 27 -2.19 -2.44 -3.46
N VAL A 28 -2.22 -1.68 -4.55
CA VAL A 28 -1.07 -0.89 -5.01
C VAL A 28 -0.77 0.23 -4.01
N GLY A 29 -1.79 0.98 -3.57
CA GLY A 29 -1.66 2.03 -2.55
C GLY A 29 -1.14 1.49 -1.22
N ALA A 30 -1.70 0.39 -0.73
CA ALA A 30 -1.24 -0.26 0.50
C ALA A 30 0.22 -0.73 0.39
N ALA A 31 0.62 -1.30 -0.76
CA ALA A 31 2.01 -1.69 -0.98
C ALA A 31 2.96 -0.48 -0.96
N ALA A 32 2.57 0.63 -1.60
CA ALA A 32 3.36 1.86 -1.58
C ALA A 32 3.47 2.45 -0.16
N GLY A 33 2.35 2.50 0.58
CA GLY A 33 2.31 2.95 1.96
C GLY A 33 3.23 2.14 2.87
N LEU A 34 3.19 0.79 2.77
CA LEU A 34 4.05 -0.10 3.56
C LEU A 34 5.54 0.08 3.25
N VAL A 35 5.90 0.32 1.99
CA VAL A 35 7.29 0.63 1.60
C VAL A 35 7.72 1.97 2.20
N GLY A 36 6.85 2.98 2.16
CA GLY A 36 7.08 4.28 2.80
C GLY A 36 7.30 4.14 4.32
N THR A 37 6.45 3.36 5.00
CA THR A 37 6.61 3.13 6.44
C THR A 37 7.89 2.37 6.77
N ALA A 38 8.27 1.36 5.98
CA ALA A 38 9.51 0.62 6.20
C ALA A 38 10.72 1.56 6.19
N TYR A 39 10.77 2.50 5.25
CA TYR A 39 11.83 3.52 5.19
C TYR A 39 11.80 4.43 6.43
N ARG A 40 10.61 4.84 6.84
CA ARG A 40 10.40 5.70 8.01
C ARG A 40 10.84 5.01 9.32
N ILE A 41 10.54 3.73 9.50
CA ILE A 41 10.96 2.94 10.67
C ILE A 41 12.49 2.83 10.74
N VAL A 42 13.17 2.61 9.60
CA VAL A 42 14.63 2.52 9.54
C VAL A 42 15.29 3.85 9.94
N LEU A 43 14.76 4.98 9.45
CA LEU A 43 15.31 6.31 9.72
C LEU A 43 15.06 6.80 11.15
N LEU A 44 13.85 6.58 11.68
CA LEU A 44 13.44 7.15 12.97
C LEU A 44 13.62 6.21 14.17
N ARG A 45 13.95 4.93 13.93
CA ARG A 45 14.09 3.86 14.94
C ARG A 45 13.15 4.02 16.14
N PRO A 46 11.84 3.84 15.94
CA PRO A 46 10.87 3.88 17.03
C PRO A 46 11.22 2.86 18.12
N GLY A 47 11.16 3.28 19.39
CA GLY A 47 11.56 2.46 20.53
C GLY A 47 10.57 1.36 20.95
N SER A 48 9.44 1.20 20.24
CA SER A 48 8.41 0.20 20.58
C SER A 48 7.68 -0.35 19.36
N ALA A 49 7.26 -1.62 19.45
CA ALA A 49 6.53 -2.32 18.39
C ALA A 49 5.13 -1.74 18.12
N LEU A 50 4.47 -1.19 19.16
CA LEU A 50 3.17 -0.52 19.00
C LEU A 50 3.28 0.78 18.22
N ALA A 51 4.35 1.56 18.45
CA ALA A 51 4.58 2.80 17.71
C ALA A 51 4.87 2.52 16.22
N ILE A 52 5.59 1.43 15.93
CA ILE A 52 5.81 0.94 14.55
C ILE A 52 4.48 0.64 13.86
N LEU A 53 3.59 -0.12 14.52
CA LEU A 53 2.30 -0.50 13.97
C LEU A 53 1.37 0.69 13.74
N GLN A 54 1.31 1.63 14.70
CA GLN A 54 0.51 2.84 14.56
C GLN A 54 1.02 3.74 13.43
N MET A 55 2.34 3.87 13.27
CA MET A 55 2.94 4.60 12.17
C MET A 55 2.63 3.93 10.82
N ALA A 56 2.75 2.60 10.73
CA ALA A 56 2.38 1.84 9.54
C ALA A 56 0.91 1.99 9.17
N ALA A 57 0.00 1.86 10.14
CA ALA A 57 -1.43 2.02 9.91
C ALA A 57 -1.78 3.44 9.45
N THR A 58 -1.16 4.46 10.05
CA THR A 58 -1.45 5.85 9.68
C THR A 58 -0.89 6.17 8.29
N ASP A 59 0.37 5.85 8.03
CA ASP A 59 1.03 6.11 6.73
C ASP A 59 0.33 5.35 5.58
N THR A 60 -0.16 4.13 5.82
CA THR A 60 -0.89 3.34 4.81
C THR A 60 -2.31 3.81 4.55
N VAL A 61 -2.99 4.43 5.52
CA VAL A 61 -4.36 4.96 5.36
C VAL A 61 -4.34 6.38 4.77
N THR A 62 -3.27 7.15 5.01
CA THR A 62 -3.13 8.51 4.45
C THR A 62 -2.57 8.55 3.03
N MET A 63 -2.17 7.40 2.47
CA MET A 63 -1.71 7.28 1.08
C MET A 63 -2.84 6.86 0.14
#